data_AF-A0A822GJ75-F1
#
_entry.id   AF-A0A822GJ75-F1
#
_cell.length_a   1.000
_cell.length_b   1.000
_cell.length_c   1.000
_cell.angle_alpha   90.00
_cell.angle_beta   90.00
_cell.angle_gamma   90.00
#
_symmetry.space_group_name_H-M   'P 1'
#
loop_
_entity.id
_entity.type
_entity.pdbx_description
1 polymer ?
#
loop_
_entity_poly.entity_id
_entity_poly.type
_entity_poly.pdbx_seq_one_letter_code
_entity_poly.pdbx_strand_id
1 'polypeptide(L)' 'QYYHQIRGGAMGSPLTLTIANCYMFFLERNIVKQITNAGGLYLRYIDDMFIIINW' A
#
# COMPACT_ATOMS: atom_id res chain seq x y z
N GLN A 1 -12.74 -28.92 11.07
CA GLN A 1 -11.89 -28.01 11.86
C GLN A 1 -12.01 -26.63 11.23
N TYR A 2 -12.15 -25.56 12.03
CA TYR A 2 -12.17 -24.17 11.55
C TYR A 2 -10.79 -23.56 11.77
N TYR A 3 -10.18 -23.02 10.71
CA TYR A 3 -8.89 -22.34 10.78
C TYR A 3 -9.12 -20.83 10.77
N HIS A 4 -8.42 -20.11 11.65
CA HIS A 4 -8.50 -18.65 11.74
C HIS A 4 -7.17 -18.04 11.31
N GLN A 5 -7.23 -17.02 10.46
CA GLN A 5 -6.04 -16.29 10.02
C GLN A 5 -5.58 -15.34 11.14
N ILE A 6 -4.38 -15.59 11.67
CA ILE A 6 -3.81 -14.84 12.82
C ILE A 6 -3.12 -13.55 12.37
N ARG A 7 -2.62 -13.49 11.12
CA ARG A 7 -1.91 -12.34 10.57
C ARG A 7 -2.35 -12.06 9.13
N GLY A 8 -2.57 -10.78 8.82
CA GLY A 8 -3.12 -10.34 7.55
C GLY A 8 -4.65 -10.43 7.52
N GLY A 9 -5.26 -9.83 6.49
CA GLY A 9 -6.70 -9.97 6.25
C GLY A 9 -7.00 -11.22 5.42
N ALA A 10 -8.20 -11.77 5.60
CA ALA A 10 -8.70 -12.88 4.82
C ALA A 10 -8.79 -12.52 3.33
N MET A 11 -7.98 -13.18 2.49
CA MET A 11 -8.04 -13.01 1.04
C MET A 11 -9.40 -13.50 0.53
N GLY A 12 -10.17 -12.60 -0.09
CA GLY A 12 -11.55 -12.83 -0.51
C GLY A 12 -12.61 -12.13 0.35
N SER A 13 -12.22 -11.54 1.49
CA SER A 13 -13.11 -10.63 2.23
C SER A 13 -13.19 -9.28 1.52
N PRO A 14 -14.40 -8.74 1.27
CA PRO A 14 -14.57 -7.45 0.60
C PRO A 14 -13.99 -6.28 1.41
N LEU A 15 -13.84 -6.42 2.73
CA LEU A 15 -13.27 -5.38 3.60
C LEU A 15 -11.74 -5.40 3.62
N THR A 16 -11.13 -6.56 3.39
CA THR A 16 -9.67 -6.71 3.46
C THR A 16 -8.96 -5.81 2.45
N LEU A 17 -9.54 -5.64 1.26
CA LEU A 17 -8.99 -4.75 0.22
C LEU A 17 -8.89 -3.29 0.69
N THR A 18 -9.96 -2.75 1.26
CA THR A 18 -10.01 -1.37 1.75
C THR A 18 -9.05 -1.14 2.91
N ILE A 19 -8.98 -2.11 3.83
CA ILE A 19 -8.09 -2.05 4.99
C ILE A 19 -6.63 -2.13 4.54
N ALA A 20 -6.30 -3.02 3.60
CA ALA A 20 -4.95 -3.14 3.05
C ALA A 20 -4.52 -1.83 2.37
N ASN A 21 -5.39 -1.24 1.56
CA ASN A 21 -5.12 0.04 0.90
C ASN A 21 -4.89 1.19 1.88
N CYS A 22 -5.65 1.23 2.97
CA CYS A 22 -5.48 2.21 4.05
C CYS A 22 -4.15 2.01 4.79
N TYR A 23 -3.81 0.77 5.12
CA TYR A 23 -2.55 0.43 5.77
C TYR A 23 -1.33 0.84 4.92
N MET A 24 -1.35 0.50 3.63
CA MET A 24 -0.29 0.87 2.68
C MET A 24 -0.14 2.39 2.55
N PHE A 25 -1.26 3.14 2.51
CA PHE A 25 -1.21 4.61 2.48
C PHE A 25 -0.48 5.21 3.70
N PHE A 26 -0.74 4.71 4.91
CA PHE A 26 -0.06 5.21 6.11
C PHE A 26 1.43 4.86 6.13
N LEU A 27 1.77 3.66 5.66
CA LEU A 27 3.14 3.18 5.59
C LEU A 27 3.98 3.99 4.59
N GLU A 28 3.41 4.29 3.43
CA GLU A 28 4.11 4.94 2.31
C GLU A 28 4.12 6.48 2.41
N ARG A 29 3.28 7.08 3.25
CA ARG A 29 3.10 8.54 3.36
C ARG A 29 4.41 9.33 3.36
N ASN A 30 5.40 8.87 4.11
CA ASN A 30 6.68 9.57 4.24
C ASN A 30 7.56 9.42 3.00
N ILE A 31 7.45 8.29 2.29
CA ILE A 31 8.18 8.00 1.05
C ILE A 31 7.59 8.84 -0.08
N VAL A 32 6.25 8.86 -0.20
CA VAL A 32 5.53 9.68 -1.20
C VAL A 32 5.90 11.15 -1.05
N LYS A 33 5.93 11.67 0.19
CA LYS A 33 6.35 13.06 0.44
C LYS A 33 7.76 13.35 -0.08
N GLN A 34 8.71 12.44 0.12
CA GLN A 34 10.09 12.62 -0.36
C GLN A 34 10.15 12.60 -1.89
N ILE A 35 9.45 11.66 -2.53
CA ILE A 35 9.39 11.54 -4.00
C ILE A 35 8.75 12.78 -4.62
N THR A 36 7.63 13.25 -4.08
CA THR A 36 6.96 14.46 -4.55
C THR A 36 7.85 15.69 -4.39
N ASN A 37 8.57 15.81 -3.27
CA ASN A 37 9.51 16.92 -3.06
C ASN A 37 10.69 16.87 -4.05
N ALA A 38 11.12 15.69 -4.47
CA ALA A 38 12.15 15.49 -5.48
C ALA A 38 11.64 15.65 -6.93
N GLY A 39 10.36 15.99 -7.12
CA GLY A 39 9.74 16.09 -8.45
C GLY A 39 9.53 14.74 -9.16
N GLY A 40 9.57 13.64 -8.40
CA GLY A 40 9.34 12.29 -8.91
C GLY A 40 7.85 11.95 -9.10
N LEU A 41 7.58 10.97 -9.96
CA LEU A 41 6.26 10.38 -10.15
C LEU A 41 6.06 9.21 -9.20
N TYR A 42 4.90 9.17 -8.54
CA TYR A 42 4.48 8.07 -7.68
C TYR A 42 3.10 7.56 -8.12
N LEU A 43 3.02 6.28 -8.46
CA LEU A 43 1.77 5.59 -8.81
C LEU A 43 1.68 4.29 -8.01
N ARG A 44 0.49 3.94 -7.49
CA ARG A 44 0.26 2.69 -6.76
C ARG A 44 -1.03 2.01 -7.21
N TYR A 45 -0.98 0.69 -7.30
CA TYR A 45 -2.11 -0.21 -7.52
C TYR A 45 -2.13 -1.30 -6.45
N ILE A 46 -2.90 -1.07 -5.37
CA ILE A 46 -3.04 -1.95 -4.20
C ILE A 46 -1.69 -2.31 -3.56
N ASP A 47 -1.05 -3.38 -4.05
CA ASP A 47 0.22 -3.90 -3.57
C ASP A 47 1.42 -3.49 -4.47
N ASP A 48 1.14 -3.11 -5.72
CA ASP A 48 2.16 -2.76 -6.71
C ASP A 48 2.42 -1.25 -6.74
N MET A 49 3.69 -0.86 -6.73
CA MET A 49 4.11 0.55 -6.75
C MET A 49 5.03 0.81 -7.95
N PHE A 50 4.81 1.93 -8.62
CA PHE A 50 5.63 2.43 -9.72
C PHE A 50 6.13 3.84 -9.39
N ILE A 51 7.45 3.99 -9.36
CA ILE A 51 8.12 5.20 -8.89
C ILE A 51 9.15 5.63 -9.92
N ILE A 52 9.08 6.90 -10.34
CA ILE A 52 10.13 7.55 -11.14
C ILE A 52 10.71 8.67 -10.29
N ILE A 53 12.02 8.66 -10.08
CA ILE A 53 12.74 9.73 -9.39
C ILE A 53 13.81 10.27 -10.31
N ASN A 54 14.01 11.58 -10.27
CA ASN A 54 15.15 12.22 -10.91
C ASN A 54 16.22 12.39 -9.84
N TRP A 55 17.39 11.79 -10.07
CA TRP A 55 18.54 11.83 -9.16
C TRP A 55 19.45 13.00 -9.50
#